data_AF-A0A7T7RHM9-F1
#
_entry.id   AF-A0A7T7RHM9-F1
#
_cell.length_a   1.000
_cell.length_b   1.000
_cell.length_c   1.000
_cell.angle_alpha   90.00
_cell.angle_beta   90.00
_cell.angle_gamma   90.00
#
_symmetry.space_group_name_H-M   'P 1'
#
loop_
_entity.id
_entity.type
_entity.pdbx_description
1 polymer ?
#
loop_
_entity_poly.entity_id
_entity_poly.type
_entity_poly.pdbx_seq_one_letter_code
_entity_poly.pdbx_strand_id
1 'polypeptide(L)'
;MQLMPAALRPACWAMYAAAVTTDALVDDEEGSPAERAARLQAWVDALRAELSETGSSPVGPPIAGPSRAGPSHGPGGDGQGRADPVRRALADTIRTWQLDVETLTPVFTALREDASGRRPQTWREWSLRTQAENTPWAMWCLTLLTRAGVPTTVRQEHLEAMPAFLDGLYLTDTLTDLASDLGRGILTLPEEALAAHGVSEADLLARRWTPPVEALITGLTEQAHDWLEQPALQRGVHPGMAVLLRTSTDLFRARVRTARRLGPALLHRTAELSPAVRLRLLAPARVRAVRAWRRAALAQPAEPVVALPEPRREADAAFLPPVPPRPHPSGECAPDIPAERLPRHVGVIMDGNGRWAAQQGLPRSEGHRVGSDATRDVVHGALELGLSHLTLYAFSTENWRRDASEVARLFRTMHDTLRDSDLRSLDVRLRWAGSPEGLPVDLADALRQSARDSRHRTGLTLTLCVNYGGRAELVQAAAGLARAAAAGELDPDHIDERLLAAHLPHPHLPEVDLLWRTGGEHRISNFLPWHLSYSELHFTDTLWPEVDRRDLWRAVSTYTQRRRRHGAAPVVEGTRV
;
A
#
# COMPACT_ATOMS: atom_id res chain seq x y z
N MET A 1 1.65 -2.51 23.30
CA MET A 1 0.60 -3.48 23.70
C MET A 1 -0.26 -3.03 24.90
N GLN A 2 0.29 -2.85 26.10
CA GLN A 2 -0.52 -2.58 27.31
C GLN A 2 -1.34 -1.28 27.28
N LEU A 3 -0.93 -0.33 26.43
CA LEU A 3 -1.60 0.96 26.24
C LEU A 3 -2.63 0.93 25.10
N MET A 4 -2.70 -0.16 24.32
CA MET A 4 -3.71 -0.34 23.28
C MET A 4 -5.07 -0.68 23.90
N PRO A 5 -6.17 -0.28 23.23
CA PRO A 5 -7.51 -0.66 23.66
C PRO A 5 -7.65 -2.19 23.63
N ALA A 6 -8.42 -2.73 24.59
CA ALA A 6 -8.50 -4.18 24.80
C ALA A 6 -8.90 -4.96 23.54
N ALA A 7 -9.83 -4.42 22.74
CA ALA A 7 -10.31 -5.01 21.50
C ALA A 7 -9.21 -5.20 20.43
N LEU A 8 -8.18 -4.36 20.43
CA LEU A 8 -7.08 -4.42 19.44
C LEU A 8 -5.88 -5.24 19.91
N ARG A 9 -5.79 -5.58 21.21
CA ARG A 9 -4.61 -6.25 21.75
C ARG A 9 -4.30 -7.59 21.09
N PRO A 10 -5.28 -8.47 20.79
CA PRO A 10 -4.98 -9.74 20.12
C PRO A 10 -4.32 -9.53 18.75
N ALA A 11 -4.88 -8.64 17.93
CA ALA A 11 -4.33 -8.28 16.62
C ALA A 11 -2.91 -7.70 16.73
N CYS A 12 -2.70 -6.77 17.65
CA CYS A 12 -1.37 -6.19 17.85
C CYS A 12 -0.34 -7.21 18.37
N TRP A 13 -0.75 -8.20 19.16
CA TRP A 13 0.12 -9.30 19.59
C TRP A 13 0.44 -10.26 18.45
N ALA A 14 -0.52 -10.58 17.59
CA ALA A 14 -0.31 -11.41 16.41
C ALA A 14 0.68 -10.74 15.45
N MET A 15 0.52 -9.44 15.18
CA MET A 15 1.47 -8.67 14.37
C MET A 15 2.86 -8.64 14.99
N TYR A 16 2.97 -8.39 16.30
CA TYR A 16 4.27 -8.40 16.99
C TYR A 16 4.93 -9.77 16.95
N ALA A 17 4.18 -10.84 17.21
CA ALA A 17 4.70 -12.20 17.15
C ALA A 17 5.17 -12.56 15.73
N ALA A 18 4.43 -12.13 14.70
CA ALA A 18 4.83 -12.33 13.32
C ALA A 18 6.13 -11.59 12.99
N ALA A 19 6.23 -10.30 13.33
CA ALA A 19 7.44 -9.51 13.11
C ALA A 19 8.67 -10.18 13.76
N VAL A 20 8.56 -10.58 15.04
CA VAL A 20 9.63 -11.28 15.77
C VAL A 20 9.95 -12.65 15.15
N THR A 21 8.95 -13.39 14.70
CA THR A 21 9.16 -14.72 14.10
C THR A 21 9.88 -14.61 12.77
N THR A 22 9.46 -13.68 11.90
CA THR A 22 10.09 -13.47 10.59
C THR A 22 11.51 -12.93 10.70
N ASP A 23 11.75 -12.08 11.69
CA ASP A 23 13.08 -11.60 12.05
C ASP A 23 13.98 -12.76 12.52
N ALA A 24 13.50 -13.56 13.48
CA ALA A 24 14.23 -14.72 13.99
C ALA A 24 14.58 -15.77 12.92
N LEU A 25 13.76 -15.94 11.87
CA LEU A 25 14.07 -16.86 10.77
C LEU A 25 15.31 -16.44 9.95
N VAL A 26 15.55 -15.12 9.88
CA VAL A 26 16.69 -14.51 9.21
C VAL A 26 17.92 -14.48 10.11
N ASP A 27 17.69 -14.28 11.41
CA ASP A 27 18.71 -14.15 12.45
C ASP A 27 19.27 -15.49 12.95
N ASP A 28 18.56 -16.60 12.71
CA ASP A 28 18.95 -17.93 13.13
C ASP A 28 20.30 -18.35 12.50
N GLU A 29 21.30 -18.59 13.36
CA GLU A 29 22.69 -18.88 13.02
C GLU A 29 22.87 -20.20 12.25
N GLU A 30 21.84 -21.06 12.22
CA GLU A 30 21.85 -22.28 11.44
C GLU A 30 21.54 -22.01 9.95
N GLY A 31 22.51 -22.31 9.09
CA GLY A 31 22.37 -22.25 7.63
C GLY A 31 23.01 -21.02 6.98
N SER A 32 23.35 -21.16 5.70
CA SER A 32 23.85 -20.11 4.83
C SER A 32 22.81 -18.98 4.64
N PRO A 33 23.23 -17.75 4.31
CA PRO A 33 22.31 -16.65 3.98
C PRO A 33 21.15 -17.03 3.05
N ALA A 34 21.43 -17.85 2.04
CA ALA A 34 20.43 -18.33 1.09
C ALA A 34 19.41 -19.28 1.74
N GLU A 35 19.84 -20.16 2.63
CA GLU A 35 18.94 -21.04 3.39
C GLU A 35 18.05 -20.23 4.35
N ARG A 36 18.59 -19.20 5.02
CA ARG A 36 17.80 -18.33 5.90
C ARG A 36 16.75 -17.55 5.13
N ALA A 37 17.12 -16.97 3.98
CA ALA A 37 16.19 -16.31 3.08
C ALA A 37 15.11 -17.26 2.55
N ALA A 38 15.47 -18.52 2.25
CA ALA A 38 14.52 -19.55 1.83
C ALA A 38 13.53 -19.94 2.94
N ARG A 39 13.97 -20.02 4.21
CA ARG A 39 13.07 -20.27 5.36
C ARG A 39 12.04 -19.15 5.50
N LEU A 40 12.47 -17.89 5.42
CA LEU A 40 11.57 -16.74 5.44
C LEU A 40 10.59 -16.79 4.26
N GLN A 41 11.07 -17.09 3.05
CA GLN A 41 10.21 -17.20 1.86
C GLN A 41 9.16 -18.30 2.02
N ALA A 42 9.56 -19.48 2.50
CA ALA A 42 8.63 -20.58 2.78
C ALA A 42 7.57 -20.19 3.83
N TRP A 43 7.94 -19.41 4.84
CA TRP A 43 7.00 -18.90 5.83
C TRP A 43 5.98 -17.94 5.22
N VAL A 44 6.43 -17.02 4.35
CA VAL A 44 5.59 -16.05 3.63
C VAL A 44 4.64 -16.75 2.66
N ASP A 45 5.13 -17.75 1.92
CA ASP A 45 4.32 -18.51 0.99
C ASP A 45 3.26 -19.35 1.72
N ALA A 46 3.62 -19.94 2.85
CA ALA A 46 2.66 -20.62 3.72
C ALA A 46 1.59 -19.66 4.28
N LEU A 47 1.95 -18.40 4.58
CA LEU A 47 0.98 -17.39 5.03
C LEU A 47 -0.01 -17.06 3.91
N ARG A 48 0.50 -16.86 2.69
CA ARG A 48 -0.33 -16.59 1.50
C ARG A 48 -1.23 -17.78 1.16
N ALA A 49 -0.72 -19.01 1.30
CA ALA A 49 -1.50 -20.23 1.13
C ALA A 49 -2.61 -20.33 2.17
N GLU A 50 -2.31 -20.11 3.46
CA GLU A 50 -3.32 -20.10 4.52
C GLU A 50 -4.40 -19.03 4.28
N LEU A 51 -4.04 -17.86 3.76
CA LEU A 51 -4.98 -16.82 3.37
C LEU A 51 -5.87 -17.24 2.18
N SER A 52 -5.41 -18.18 1.35
CA SER A 52 -6.10 -18.68 0.15
C SER A 52 -6.93 -19.96 0.38
N GLU A 53 -6.59 -20.79 1.36
CA GLU A 53 -7.13 -22.16 1.57
C GLU A 53 -8.58 -22.27 2.09
N THR A 54 -9.29 -21.18 2.37
CA THR A 54 -10.66 -21.25 2.96
C THR A 54 -11.80 -21.51 1.95
N GLY A 55 -11.60 -22.47 1.06
CA GLY A 55 -12.68 -23.17 0.33
C GLY A 55 -13.17 -24.45 1.01
N SER A 56 -12.43 -25.01 1.97
CA SER A 56 -12.78 -26.29 2.61
C SER A 56 -12.33 -26.35 4.06
N SER A 57 -13.28 -26.42 5.00
CA SER A 57 -13.03 -26.73 6.42
C SER A 57 -13.02 -28.25 6.64
N PRO A 58 -12.52 -28.75 7.79
CA PRO A 58 -13.40 -28.87 8.93
C PRO A 58 -12.83 -28.36 10.26
N VAL A 59 -13.76 -27.80 11.03
CA VAL A 59 -13.68 -27.35 12.42
C VAL A 59 -13.42 -28.55 13.35
N GLY A 60 -12.43 -28.42 14.24
CA GLY A 60 -12.30 -29.24 15.47
C GLY A 60 -12.77 -28.45 16.71
N PRO A 61 -13.26 -29.12 17.76
CA PRO A 61 -13.91 -28.46 18.90
C PRO A 61 -12.91 -27.71 19.80
N PRO A 62 -13.38 -26.79 20.67
CA PRO A 62 -12.51 -25.93 21.46
C PRO A 62 -11.81 -26.71 22.58
N ILE A 63 -10.48 -26.58 22.66
CA ILE A 63 -9.70 -27.12 23.78
C ILE A 63 -9.80 -26.18 24.98
N ALA A 64 -10.26 -26.74 26.10
CA ALA A 64 -10.37 -26.07 27.39
C ALA A 64 -9.03 -26.03 28.16
N GLY A 65 -8.71 -24.88 28.77
CA GLY A 65 -7.97 -24.72 30.03
C GLY A 65 -6.46 -25.08 30.08
N PRO A 66 -5.61 -24.32 30.80
CA PRO A 66 -4.17 -24.55 30.83
C PRO A 66 -3.82 -25.66 31.84
N SER A 67 -3.11 -26.70 31.41
CA SER A 67 -2.40 -27.62 32.29
C SER A 67 -0.89 -27.46 32.12
N ARG A 68 -0.20 -27.33 33.26
CA ARG A 68 1.25 -27.20 33.40
C ARG A 68 1.96 -28.52 33.12
N ALA A 69 3.01 -28.52 32.30
CA ALA A 69 4.20 -29.35 32.44
C ALA A 69 5.30 -28.84 31.47
N GLY A 70 6.57 -28.91 31.89
CA GLY A 70 7.73 -28.21 31.32
C GLY A 70 8.38 -28.89 30.09
N PRO A 71 9.43 -28.27 29.51
CA PRO A 71 10.06 -28.77 28.30
C PRO A 71 11.19 -29.77 28.64
N SER A 72 11.27 -30.86 27.88
CA SER A 72 12.45 -31.70 27.78
C SER A 72 12.79 -31.90 26.30
N HIS A 73 14.03 -31.55 25.93
CA HIS A 73 14.62 -31.65 24.60
C HIS A 73 14.85 -33.09 24.14
N GLY A 74 14.81 -33.28 22.81
CA GLY A 74 15.37 -34.44 22.10
C GLY A 74 15.00 -34.39 20.60
N PRO A 75 15.97 -34.45 19.67
CA PRO A 75 15.76 -34.13 18.26
C PRO A 75 15.42 -35.38 17.42
N GLY A 76 14.52 -35.24 16.46
CA GLY A 76 14.15 -36.31 15.53
C GLY A 76 12.99 -35.88 14.66
N GLY A 77 13.19 -35.91 13.34
CA GLY A 77 12.26 -35.37 12.36
C GLY A 77 10.86 -35.95 12.44
N ASP A 78 9.88 -35.06 12.35
CA ASP A 78 8.51 -35.26 11.87
C ASP A 78 7.79 -33.91 11.96
N GLY A 79 7.40 -33.32 10.82
CA GLY A 79 6.86 -31.95 10.82
C GLY A 79 6.03 -31.52 9.61
N GLN A 80 5.60 -32.43 8.73
CA GLN A 80 4.50 -32.14 7.81
C GLN A 80 3.18 -32.21 8.61
N GLY A 81 2.64 -31.06 9.00
CA GLY A 81 1.24 -30.94 9.43
C GLY A 81 0.94 -30.17 10.71
N ARG A 82 1.92 -29.65 11.47
CA ARG A 82 1.62 -28.74 12.59
C ARG A 82 1.68 -27.30 12.11
N ALA A 83 0.52 -26.70 11.91
CA ALA A 83 0.42 -25.31 11.50
C ALA A 83 1.04 -24.35 12.53
N ASP A 84 1.77 -23.37 12.02
CA ASP A 84 2.43 -22.35 12.81
C ASP A 84 1.39 -21.46 13.51
N PRO A 85 1.35 -21.40 14.85
CA PRO A 85 0.36 -20.63 15.60
C PRO A 85 0.50 -19.11 15.40
N VAL A 86 1.72 -18.61 15.14
CA VAL A 86 1.96 -17.18 14.87
C VAL A 86 1.39 -16.83 13.50
N ARG A 87 1.69 -17.65 12.50
CA ARG A 87 1.18 -17.46 11.14
C ARG A 87 -0.34 -17.51 11.09
N ARG A 88 -0.97 -18.45 11.79
CA ARG A 88 -2.42 -18.53 11.94
C ARG A 88 -3.02 -17.30 12.62
N ALA A 89 -2.40 -16.84 13.72
CA ALA A 89 -2.87 -15.65 14.42
C ALA A 89 -2.75 -14.39 13.55
N LEU A 90 -1.69 -14.30 12.74
CA LEU A 90 -1.53 -13.23 11.77
C LEU A 90 -2.58 -13.32 10.66
N ALA A 91 -2.80 -14.50 10.08
CA ALA A 91 -3.81 -14.73 9.06
C ALA A 91 -5.23 -14.39 9.57
N ASP A 92 -5.55 -14.80 10.80
CA ASP A 92 -6.80 -14.43 11.47
C ASP A 92 -6.91 -12.91 11.67
N THR A 93 -5.82 -12.26 12.09
CA THR A 93 -5.76 -10.80 12.23
C THR A 93 -5.99 -10.11 10.88
N ILE A 94 -5.33 -10.58 9.82
CA ILE A 94 -5.46 -10.07 8.45
C ILE A 94 -6.91 -10.18 7.99
N ARG A 95 -7.57 -11.32 8.19
CA ARG A 95 -8.98 -11.51 7.81
C ARG A 95 -9.93 -10.66 8.65
N THR A 96 -9.81 -10.76 9.97
CA THR A 96 -10.68 -10.07 10.95
C THR A 96 -10.65 -8.56 10.74
N TRP A 97 -9.46 -8.03 10.46
CA TRP A 97 -9.27 -6.59 10.29
C TRP A 97 -9.13 -6.18 8.84
N GLN A 98 -9.32 -7.07 7.86
CA GLN A 98 -9.23 -6.85 6.41
C GLN A 98 -7.90 -6.22 5.93
N LEU A 99 -6.79 -6.52 6.60
CA LEU A 99 -5.47 -5.97 6.25
C LEU A 99 -5.00 -6.52 4.91
N ASP A 100 -4.22 -5.74 4.17
CA ASP A 100 -3.66 -6.17 2.88
C ASP A 100 -2.26 -6.72 3.09
N VAL A 101 -2.10 -8.04 3.00
CA VAL A 101 -0.81 -8.72 3.22
C VAL A 101 0.29 -8.21 2.29
N GLU A 102 -0.06 -7.73 1.10
CA GLU A 102 0.92 -7.25 0.11
C GLU A 102 1.63 -5.97 0.58
N THR A 103 1.06 -5.24 1.53
CA THR A 103 1.75 -4.09 2.16
C THR A 103 2.93 -4.49 3.05
N LEU A 104 3.08 -5.79 3.41
CA LEU A 104 4.26 -6.32 4.09
C LEU A 104 5.35 -6.81 3.13
N THR A 105 5.13 -6.81 1.82
CA THR A 105 6.15 -7.22 0.85
C THR A 105 7.49 -6.46 1.00
N PRO A 106 7.50 -5.14 1.29
CA PRO A 106 8.75 -4.43 1.61
C PRO A 106 9.46 -4.96 2.85
N VAL A 107 8.72 -5.34 3.90
CA VAL A 107 9.29 -5.95 5.12
C VAL A 107 9.98 -7.25 4.79
N PHE A 108 9.28 -8.17 4.12
CA PHE A 108 9.84 -9.48 3.78
C PHE A 108 11.00 -9.37 2.78
N THR A 109 11.02 -8.35 1.94
CA THR A 109 12.15 -8.08 1.05
C THR A 109 13.35 -7.58 1.83
N ALA A 110 13.17 -6.58 2.71
CA ALA A 110 14.24 -6.06 3.54
C ALA A 110 14.85 -7.14 4.45
N LEU A 111 14.02 -7.95 5.10
CA LEU A 111 14.48 -9.08 5.93
C LEU A 111 15.26 -10.13 5.11
N ARG A 112 14.84 -10.45 3.88
CA ARG A 112 15.61 -11.36 3.01
C ARG A 112 16.95 -10.76 2.57
N GLU A 113 16.99 -9.46 2.31
CA GLU A 113 18.24 -8.76 2.01
C GLU A 113 19.18 -8.74 3.22
N ASP A 114 18.63 -8.62 4.43
CA ASP A 114 19.39 -8.65 5.68
C ASP A 114 19.99 -10.03 5.96
N ALA A 115 19.36 -11.12 5.49
CA ALA A 115 19.94 -12.46 5.55
C ALA A 115 21.35 -12.54 4.96
N SER A 116 21.71 -11.65 4.02
CA SER A 116 23.06 -11.54 3.46
C SER A 116 24.15 -11.10 4.47
N GLY A 117 23.76 -10.54 5.62
CA GLY A 117 24.66 -10.01 6.64
C GLY A 117 25.40 -8.75 6.21
N ARG A 118 24.96 -8.08 5.13
CA ARG A 118 25.63 -6.88 4.63
C ARG A 118 25.42 -5.71 5.60
N ARG A 119 26.50 -5.31 6.26
CA ARG A 119 26.55 -4.12 7.09
C ARG A 119 26.26 -2.84 6.28
N PRO A 120 25.40 -1.94 6.75
CA PRO A 120 25.15 -0.65 6.08
C PRO A 120 26.42 0.20 6.02
N GLN A 121 26.63 0.90 4.91
CA GLN A 121 27.79 1.78 4.74
C GLN A 121 27.51 3.18 5.28
N THR A 122 26.30 3.67 5.07
CA THR A 122 25.88 5.04 5.42
C THR A 122 24.67 5.05 6.34
N TRP A 123 24.46 6.17 7.06
CA TRP A 123 23.24 6.41 7.83
C TRP A 123 21.98 6.37 6.96
N ARG A 124 22.09 6.78 5.69
CA ARG A 124 20.97 6.73 4.74
C ARG A 124 20.55 5.30 4.41
N GLU A 125 21.52 4.42 4.14
CA GLU A 125 21.24 3.00 3.90
C GLU A 125 20.65 2.33 5.13
N TRP A 126 21.22 2.62 6.31
CA TRP A 126 20.71 2.14 7.58
C TRP A 126 19.25 2.57 7.79
N SER A 127 18.95 3.87 7.62
CA SER A 127 17.60 4.45 7.79
C SER A 127 16.59 3.90 6.77
N LEU A 128 16.99 3.69 5.51
CA LEU A 128 16.10 3.09 4.51
C LEU A 128 15.75 1.63 4.85
N ARG A 129 16.72 0.87 5.35
CA ARG A 129 16.51 -0.52 5.80
C ARG A 129 15.55 -0.58 6.99
N THR A 130 15.84 0.18 8.05
CA THR A 130 15.00 0.24 9.25
C THR A 130 13.57 0.64 8.93
N GLN A 131 13.39 1.61 8.03
CA GLN A 131 12.08 2.06 7.60
C GLN A 131 11.33 1.00 6.78
N ALA A 132 12.01 0.27 5.89
CA ALA A 132 11.40 -0.79 5.08
C ALA A 132 10.87 -1.94 5.96
N GLU A 133 11.60 -2.28 7.03
CA GLU A 133 11.22 -3.33 7.98
C GLU A 133 10.07 -2.91 8.91
N ASN A 134 10.05 -1.66 9.36
CA ASN A 134 9.20 -1.25 10.49
C ASN A 134 7.98 -0.39 10.10
N THR A 135 8.09 0.43 9.06
CA THR A 135 7.01 1.36 8.66
C THR A 135 5.71 0.64 8.31
N PRO A 136 5.72 -0.50 7.58
CA PRO A 136 4.49 -1.22 7.27
C PRO A 136 3.75 -1.72 8.53
N TRP A 137 4.47 -2.22 9.54
CA TRP A 137 3.88 -2.64 10.81
C TRP A 137 3.26 -1.48 11.60
N ALA A 138 3.96 -0.34 11.62
CA ALA A 138 3.44 0.89 12.23
C ALA A 138 2.17 1.36 11.53
N MET A 139 2.15 1.29 10.19
CA MET A 139 0.97 1.65 9.39
C MET A 139 -0.20 0.71 9.66
N TRP A 140 0.02 -0.60 9.77
CA TRP A 140 -1.02 -1.55 10.17
C TRP A 140 -1.62 -1.25 11.53
N CYS A 141 -0.80 -0.80 12.50
CA CYS A 141 -1.32 -0.38 13.80
C CYS A 141 -2.26 0.84 13.67
N LEU A 142 -1.96 1.78 12.77
CA LEU A 142 -2.84 2.90 12.45
C LEU A 142 -4.12 2.40 11.75
N THR A 143 -4.01 1.52 10.75
CA THR A 143 -5.15 0.93 10.05
C THR A 143 -6.10 0.19 11.00
N LEU A 144 -5.56 -0.58 11.97
CA LEU A 144 -6.36 -1.23 13.01
C LEU A 144 -7.16 -0.22 13.83
N LEU A 145 -6.53 0.89 14.23
CA LEU A 145 -7.20 1.96 14.95
C LEU A 145 -8.29 2.63 14.09
N THR A 146 -8.00 2.91 12.82
CA THR A 146 -8.97 3.47 11.87
C THR A 146 -10.19 2.56 11.73
N ARG A 147 -9.96 1.26 11.52
CA ARG A 147 -11.03 0.26 11.35
C ARG A 147 -11.81 0.00 12.62
N ALA A 148 -11.19 0.20 13.78
CA ALA A 148 -11.89 0.23 15.07
C ALA A 148 -12.66 1.53 15.32
N GLY A 149 -12.75 2.44 14.35
CA GLY A 149 -13.51 3.69 14.47
C GLY A 149 -12.77 4.83 15.18
N VAL A 150 -11.44 4.73 15.35
CA VAL A 150 -10.63 5.82 15.89
C VAL A 150 -10.19 6.72 14.73
N PRO A 151 -10.51 8.03 14.74
CA PRO A 151 -9.99 8.95 13.74
C PRO A 151 -8.46 9.02 13.83
N THR A 152 -7.78 8.56 12.78
CA THR A 152 -6.31 8.57 12.66
C THR A 152 -5.88 9.47 11.50
N THR A 153 -6.32 10.73 11.51
CA THR A 153 -5.91 11.69 10.48
C THR A 153 -4.40 11.88 10.53
N VAL A 154 -3.70 11.41 9.51
CA VAL A 154 -2.27 11.63 9.34
C VAL A 154 -2.07 13.02 8.72
N ARG A 155 -1.35 13.89 9.42
CA ARG A 155 -1.01 15.24 8.97
C ARG A 155 0.38 15.22 8.34
N GLN A 156 0.68 16.23 7.51
CA GLN A 156 2.02 16.37 6.92
C GLN A 156 3.12 16.40 8.00
N GLU A 157 2.91 17.14 9.09
CA GLU A 157 3.83 17.19 10.23
C GLU A 157 4.07 15.81 10.89
N HIS A 158 3.14 14.86 10.76
CA HIS A 158 3.33 13.49 11.22
C HIS A 158 4.18 12.68 10.25
N LEU A 159 3.98 12.87 8.94
CA LEU A 159 4.75 12.19 7.89
C LEU A 159 6.23 12.63 7.91
N GLU A 160 6.50 13.89 8.19
CA GLU A 160 7.87 14.42 8.30
C GLU A 160 8.58 13.94 9.57
N ALA A 161 7.84 13.77 10.68
CA ALA A 161 8.41 13.39 11.97
C ALA A 161 8.54 11.88 12.19
N MET A 162 7.73 11.07 11.50
CA MET A 162 7.70 9.61 11.71
C MET A 162 9.02 8.90 11.39
N PRO A 163 9.73 9.19 10.26
CA PRO A 163 10.98 8.52 9.93
C PRO A 163 12.03 8.65 11.03
N ALA A 164 12.27 9.89 11.50
CA ALA A 164 13.21 10.15 12.59
C ALA A 164 12.80 9.44 13.88
N PHE A 165 11.50 9.43 14.22
CA PHE A 165 11.03 8.72 15.41
C PHE A 165 11.31 7.22 15.34
N LEU A 166 11.01 6.56 14.20
CA LEU A 166 11.25 5.13 14.02
C LEU A 166 12.74 4.80 14.05
N ASP A 167 13.57 5.63 13.40
CA ASP A 167 15.04 5.51 13.46
C ASP A 167 15.56 5.64 14.90
N GLY A 168 14.98 6.56 15.70
CA GLY A 168 15.30 6.69 17.13
C GLY A 168 14.94 5.45 17.95
N LEU A 169 13.81 4.80 17.66
CA LEU A 169 13.43 3.55 18.32
C LEU A 169 14.43 2.44 18.02
N TYR A 170 14.81 2.29 16.75
CA TYR A 170 15.69 1.21 16.31
C TYR A 170 17.15 1.42 16.75
N LEU A 171 17.66 2.65 16.68
CA LEU A 171 18.98 2.98 17.22
C LEU A 171 19.06 2.72 18.72
N THR A 172 17.97 2.99 19.45
CA THR A 172 17.89 2.64 20.88
C THR A 172 17.97 1.14 21.11
N ASP A 173 17.28 0.34 20.30
CA ASP A 173 17.30 -1.13 20.42
C ASP A 173 18.71 -1.66 20.14
N THR A 174 19.32 -1.21 19.03
CA THR A 174 20.73 -1.47 18.67
C THR A 174 21.68 -1.16 19.84
N LEU A 175 21.52 0.00 20.48
CA LEU A 175 22.36 0.38 21.61
C LEU A 175 22.09 -0.48 22.86
N THR A 176 20.85 -0.90 23.08
CA THR A 176 20.51 -1.67 24.29
C THR A 176 20.87 -3.13 24.20
N ASP A 177 20.90 -3.67 22.98
CA ASP A 177 21.20 -5.06 22.68
C ASP A 177 22.61 -5.26 22.14
N LEU A 178 23.40 -4.17 22.02
CA LEU A 178 24.79 -4.15 21.56
C LEU A 178 25.66 -5.28 22.15
N ALA A 179 25.57 -5.55 23.46
CA ALA A 179 26.34 -6.64 24.07
C ALA A 179 25.98 -8.04 23.55
N SER A 180 24.71 -8.25 23.22
CA SER A 180 24.19 -9.49 22.66
C SER A 180 24.67 -9.64 21.22
N ASP A 181 24.50 -8.59 20.42
CA ASP A 181 24.86 -8.57 18.99
C ASP A 181 26.37 -8.77 18.80
N LEU A 182 27.19 -8.05 19.57
CA LEU A 182 28.65 -8.27 19.58
C LEU A 182 29.04 -9.67 20.04
N GLY A 183 28.17 -10.41 20.74
CA GLY A 183 28.40 -11.81 21.14
C GLY A 183 28.18 -12.81 20.03
N ARG A 184 27.29 -12.45 19.11
CA ARG A 184 26.99 -13.18 17.89
C ARG A 184 27.89 -12.73 16.73
N GLY A 185 28.76 -11.74 16.97
CA GLY A 185 29.60 -11.14 15.93
C GLY A 185 28.83 -10.23 14.96
N ILE A 186 27.64 -9.79 15.36
CA ILE A 186 26.75 -8.95 14.54
C ILE A 186 27.02 -7.47 14.87
N LEU A 187 27.15 -6.64 13.83
CA LEU A 187 27.25 -5.19 13.96
C LEU A 187 26.34 -4.51 12.94
N THR A 188 25.23 -3.95 13.44
CA THR A 188 24.20 -3.30 12.61
C THR A 188 24.46 -1.80 12.39
N LEU A 189 25.38 -1.19 13.14
CA LEU A 189 25.74 0.23 13.01
C LEU A 189 26.46 0.51 11.69
N PRO A 190 26.17 1.62 10.98
CA PRO A 190 26.78 1.90 9.70
C PRO A 190 28.29 2.18 9.82
N GLU A 191 29.05 1.89 8.77
CA GLU A 191 30.49 2.15 8.70
C GLU A 191 30.82 3.63 8.93
N GLU A 192 30.02 4.52 8.35
CA GLU A 192 30.06 5.97 8.55
C GLU A 192 30.04 6.38 10.03
N ALA A 193 29.23 5.73 10.87
CA ALA A 193 29.12 6.07 12.29
C ALA A 193 30.41 5.77 13.06
N LEU A 194 31.04 4.63 12.74
CA LEU A 194 32.31 4.20 13.32
C LEU A 194 33.46 5.12 12.85
N ALA A 195 33.53 5.38 11.55
CA ALA A 195 34.55 6.24 10.94
C ALA A 195 34.52 7.66 11.52
N ALA A 196 33.33 8.23 11.74
CA ALA A 196 33.15 9.56 12.33
C ALA A 196 33.78 9.71 13.74
N HIS A 197 33.96 8.59 14.46
CA HIS A 197 34.53 8.57 15.80
C HIS A 197 35.91 7.90 15.85
N GLY A 198 36.48 7.50 14.71
CA GLY A 198 37.76 6.78 14.66
C GLY A 198 37.72 5.40 15.32
N VAL A 199 36.57 4.75 15.33
CA VAL A 199 36.38 3.40 15.89
C VAL A 199 36.49 2.37 14.77
N SER A 200 37.32 1.34 14.95
CA SER A 200 37.34 0.20 14.03
C SER A 200 36.28 -0.84 14.42
N GLU A 201 35.79 -1.59 13.45
CA GLU A 201 34.87 -2.72 13.72
C GLU A 201 35.50 -3.74 14.68
N ALA A 202 36.80 -4.00 14.51
CA ALA A 202 37.56 -4.88 15.38
C ALA A 202 37.59 -4.43 16.85
N ASP A 203 37.51 -3.12 17.13
CA ASP A 203 37.47 -2.61 18.50
C ASP A 203 36.16 -2.93 19.21
N LEU A 204 35.03 -2.80 18.49
CA LEU A 204 33.71 -3.13 19.01
C LEU A 204 33.52 -4.65 19.14
N LEU A 205 33.92 -5.43 18.13
CA LEU A 205 33.84 -6.90 18.17
C LEU A 205 34.74 -7.50 19.26
N ALA A 206 35.91 -6.89 19.52
CA ALA A 206 36.75 -7.24 20.65
C ALA A 206 36.22 -6.74 22.01
N ARG A 207 35.08 -6.04 22.02
CA ARG A 207 34.39 -5.48 23.19
C ARG A 207 35.31 -4.60 24.05
N ARG A 208 36.18 -3.81 23.41
CA ARG A 208 37.12 -2.91 24.09
C ARG A 208 36.51 -1.53 24.28
N TRP A 209 36.45 -1.08 25.54
CA TRP A 209 36.07 0.30 25.84
C TRP A 209 37.27 1.25 25.71
N THR A 210 37.38 1.90 24.56
CA THR A 210 38.40 2.92 24.28
C THR A 210 37.78 4.33 24.29
N PRO A 211 38.57 5.42 24.42
CA PRO A 211 38.02 6.77 24.33
C PRO A 211 37.23 7.05 23.03
N PRO A 212 37.68 6.57 21.83
CA PRO A 212 36.86 6.60 20.61
C PRO A 212 35.51 5.88 20.74
N VAL A 213 35.48 4.69 21.36
CA VAL A 213 34.23 3.93 21.58
C VAL A 213 33.31 4.66 22.55
N GLU A 214 33.84 5.26 23.60
CA GLU A 214 33.06 6.09 24.51
C GLU A 214 32.45 7.30 23.79
N ALA A 215 33.21 7.98 22.94
CA ALA A 215 32.72 9.09 22.13
C ALA A 215 31.62 8.63 21.16
N LEU A 216 31.80 7.49 20.47
CA LEU A 216 30.79 6.89 19.61
C LEU A 216 29.48 6.62 20.37
N ILE A 217 29.55 5.90 21.49
CA ILE A 217 28.35 5.59 22.28
C ILE A 217 27.70 6.87 22.80
N THR A 218 28.48 7.91 23.14
CA THR A 218 27.96 9.24 23.48
C THR A 218 27.10 9.80 22.34
N GLY A 219 27.70 9.96 21.17
CA GLY A 219 27.04 10.54 20.00
C GLY A 219 25.80 9.75 19.58
N LEU A 220 25.87 8.42 19.58
CA LEU A 220 24.73 7.56 19.25
C LEU A 220 23.59 7.71 20.26
N THR A 221 23.89 7.82 21.56
CA THR A 221 22.84 8.03 22.58
C THR A 221 22.19 9.41 22.49
N GLU A 222 22.95 10.45 22.10
CA GLU A 222 22.42 11.79 21.85
C GLU A 222 21.56 11.83 20.59
N GLN A 223 22.04 11.23 19.50
CA GLN A 223 21.30 11.11 18.25
C GLN A 223 19.98 10.35 18.43
N ALA A 224 20.01 9.21 19.13
CA ALA A 224 18.79 8.46 19.46
C ALA A 224 17.81 9.32 20.29
N HIS A 225 18.32 10.15 21.19
CA HIS A 225 17.50 11.05 21.99
C HIS A 225 16.76 12.08 21.12
N ASP A 226 17.48 12.74 20.23
CA ASP A 226 16.93 13.80 19.37
C ASP A 226 15.92 13.23 18.37
N TRP A 227 16.23 12.06 17.81
CA TRP A 227 15.32 11.33 16.92
C TRP A 227 14.02 10.91 17.62
N LEU A 228 14.06 10.50 18.88
CA LEU A 228 12.87 10.17 19.67
C LEU A 228 12.00 11.38 20.03
N GLU A 229 12.60 12.59 20.09
CA GLU A 229 11.91 13.82 20.46
C GLU A 229 11.13 14.41 19.27
N GLN A 230 9.96 13.84 19.00
CA GLN A 230 9.06 14.27 17.94
C GLN A 230 7.70 14.74 18.48
N PRO A 231 7.59 15.99 19.00
CA PRO A 231 6.32 16.52 19.54
C PRO A 231 5.18 16.57 18.52
N ALA A 232 5.51 16.69 17.23
CA ALA A 232 4.54 16.71 16.14
C ALA A 232 3.66 15.45 16.14
N LEU A 233 4.23 14.26 16.40
CA LEU A 233 3.49 13.00 16.43
C LEU A 233 2.41 12.94 17.51
N GLN A 234 2.50 13.80 18.54
CA GLN A 234 1.57 13.81 19.66
C GLN A 234 0.45 14.85 19.49
N ARG A 235 0.53 15.72 18.48
CA ARG A 235 -0.44 16.79 18.24
C ARG A 235 -1.56 16.32 17.31
N GLY A 236 -2.79 16.75 17.58
CA GLY A 236 -3.92 16.45 16.67
C GLY A 236 -4.30 14.97 16.52
N VAL A 237 -3.77 14.08 17.35
CA VAL A 237 -4.13 12.64 17.39
C VAL A 237 -5.08 12.32 18.55
N HIS A 238 -5.75 11.18 18.47
CA HIS A 238 -6.62 10.71 19.56
C HIS A 238 -5.86 10.66 20.91
N PRO A 239 -6.47 11.07 22.04
CA PRO A 239 -5.77 11.11 23.34
C PRO A 239 -5.14 9.78 23.76
N GLY A 240 -5.74 8.66 23.37
CA GLY A 240 -5.18 7.32 23.61
C GLY A 240 -3.88 7.08 22.85
N MET A 241 -3.79 7.54 21.60
CA MET A 241 -2.56 7.50 20.80
C MET A 241 -1.50 8.46 21.35
N ALA A 242 -1.89 9.67 21.75
CA ALA A 242 -0.97 10.62 22.36
C ALA A 242 -0.33 10.06 23.64
N VAL A 243 -1.10 9.34 24.48
CA VAL A 243 -0.58 8.63 25.66
C VAL A 243 0.38 7.52 25.23
N LEU A 244 0.06 6.74 24.20
CA LEU A 244 0.91 5.68 23.70
C LEU A 244 2.24 6.21 23.18
N LEU A 245 2.23 7.20 22.30
CA LEU A 245 3.43 7.79 21.70
C LEU A 245 4.31 8.42 22.77
N ARG A 246 3.76 9.26 23.64
CA ARG A 246 4.50 9.89 24.74
C ARG A 246 5.15 8.86 25.67
N THR A 247 4.39 7.84 26.07
CA THR A 247 4.92 6.80 26.98
C THR A 247 5.98 5.95 26.28
N SER A 248 5.86 5.72 24.98
CA SER A 248 6.88 5.03 24.19
C SER A 248 8.15 5.86 24.12
N THR A 249 8.07 7.15 23.79
CA THR A 249 9.20 8.10 23.86
C THR A 249 9.87 8.09 25.23
N ASP A 250 9.09 8.19 26.32
CA ASP A 250 9.64 8.18 27.69
C ASP A 250 10.37 6.87 28.03
N LEU A 251 9.83 5.74 27.59
CA LEU A 251 10.40 4.41 27.83
C LEU A 251 11.70 4.22 27.05
N PHE A 252 11.72 4.58 25.78
CA PHE A 252 12.92 4.49 24.94
C PHE A 252 14.01 5.47 25.40
N ARG A 253 13.66 6.72 25.77
CA ARG A 253 14.63 7.65 26.39
C ARG A 253 15.19 7.11 27.71
N ALA A 254 14.38 6.39 28.49
CA ALA A 254 14.89 5.73 29.70
C ALA A 254 15.86 4.58 29.37
N ARG A 255 15.62 3.81 28.30
CA ARG A 255 16.54 2.78 27.79
C ARG A 255 17.87 3.42 27.35
N VAL A 256 17.82 4.47 26.52
CA VAL A 256 19.02 5.23 26.07
C VAL A 256 19.84 5.74 27.27
N ARG A 257 19.19 6.37 28.26
CA ARG A 257 19.88 6.81 29.49
C ARG A 257 20.49 5.66 30.29
N THR A 258 19.90 4.48 30.23
CA THR A 258 20.42 3.28 30.92
C THR A 258 21.64 2.73 30.18
N ALA A 259 21.57 2.62 28.85
CA ALA A 259 22.72 2.27 28.02
C ALA A 259 23.89 3.23 28.27
N ARG A 260 23.62 4.54 28.28
CA ARG A 260 24.61 5.57 28.59
C ARG A 260 25.27 5.41 29.97
N ARG A 261 24.48 5.07 30.99
CA ARG A 261 24.95 4.91 32.38
C ARG A 261 25.78 3.64 32.61
N LEU A 262 25.61 2.61 31.78
CA LEU A 262 26.41 1.39 31.90
C LEU A 262 27.88 1.63 31.56
N GLY A 263 28.19 2.64 30.73
CA GLY A 263 29.55 2.94 30.30
C GLY A 263 30.23 1.68 29.73
N PRO A 264 31.44 1.32 30.19
CA PRO A 264 32.15 0.12 29.74
C PRO A 264 31.35 -1.18 29.81
N ALA A 265 30.43 -1.30 30.79
CA ALA A 265 29.62 -2.50 30.94
C ALA A 265 28.64 -2.73 29.77
N LEU A 266 28.34 -1.70 28.96
CA LEU A 266 27.44 -1.79 27.82
C LEU A 266 27.92 -2.78 26.74
N LEU A 267 29.22 -3.00 26.61
CA LEU A 267 29.78 -3.96 25.64
C LEU A 267 29.67 -5.41 26.10
N HIS A 268 29.27 -5.63 27.36
CA HIS A 268 29.22 -6.95 27.99
C HIS A 268 27.86 -7.30 28.58
N ARG A 269 26.95 -6.32 28.71
CA ARG A 269 25.64 -6.49 29.32
C ARG A 269 24.59 -5.63 28.64
N THR A 270 23.42 -6.23 28.41
CA THR A 270 22.27 -5.56 27.82
C THR A 270 21.75 -4.45 28.75
N ALA A 271 21.29 -3.36 28.16
CA ALA A 271 20.78 -2.20 28.88
C ALA A 271 19.30 -2.38 29.25
N GLU A 272 19.04 -3.14 30.32
CA GLU A 272 17.68 -3.39 30.80
C GLU A 272 17.14 -2.29 31.72
N LEU A 273 15.89 -1.90 31.50
CA LEU A 273 15.17 -1.02 32.43
C LEU A 273 14.76 -1.76 33.70
N SER A 274 15.06 -1.17 34.86
CA SER A 274 14.61 -1.74 36.13
C SER A 274 13.08 -1.82 36.21
N PRO A 275 12.53 -2.84 36.91
CA PRO A 275 11.08 -2.98 37.09
C PRO A 275 10.43 -1.74 37.69
N ALA A 276 11.13 -1.04 38.60
CA ALA A 276 10.66 0.18 39.24
C ALA A 276 10.47 1.34 38.23
N VAL A 277 11.43 1.53 37.31
CA VAL A 277 11.33 2.57 36.26
C VAL A 277 10.20 2.23 35.29
N ARG A 278 10.11 0.96 34.85
CA ARG A 278 9.01 0.48 34.00
C ARG A 278 7.66 0.71 34.65
N LEU A 279 7.50 0.39 35.94
CA LEU A 279 6.27 0.60 36.69
C LEU A 279 5.92 2.09 36.79
N ARG A 280 6.89 2.95 37.11
CA ARG A 280 6.69 4.40 37.24
C ARG A 280 6.21 5.05 35.93
N LEU A 281 6.69 4.57 34.78
CA LEU A 281 6.26 5.08 33.47
C LEU A 281 4.93 4.48 33.02
N LEU A 282 4.77 3.15 33.14
CA LEU A 282 3.61 2.44 32.57
C LEU A 282 2.35 2.54 33.44
N ALA A 283 2.46 2.52 34.77
CA ALA A 283 1.28 2.54 35.65
C ALA A 283 0.37 3.78 35.42
N PRO A 284 0.88 5.03 35.46
CA PRO A 284 0.05 6.20 35.19
C PRO A 284 -0.40 6.26 33.71
N ALA A 285 0.42 5.77 32.78
CA ALA A 285 0.07 5.71 31.37
C ALA A 285 -1.10 4.75 31.11
N ARG A 286 -1.14 3.58 31.75
CA ARG A 286 -2.25 2.62 31.64
C ARG A 286 -3.57 3.24 32.11
N VAL A 287 -3.55 3.97 33.23
CA VAL A 287 -4.76 4.67 33.75
C VAL A 287 -5.24 5.73 32.75
N ARG A 288 -4.33 6.55 32.21
CA ARG A 288 -4.66 7.56 31.20
C ARG A 288 -5.17 6.94 29.90
N ALA A 289 -4.54 5.86 29.42
CA ALA A 289 -4.94 5.15 28.22
C ALA A 289 -6.33 4.54 28.37
N VAL A 290 -6.63 3.85 29.48
CA VAL A 290 -7.97 3.30 29.73
C VAL A 290 -9.03 4.39 29.72
N ARG A 291 -8.78 5.53 30.38
CA ARG A 291 -9.71 6.68 30.36
C ARG A 291 -9.89 7.26 28.96
N ALA A 292 -8.82 7.37 28.19
CA ALA A 292 -8.87 7.87 26.82
C ALA A 292 -9.65 6.93 25.89
N TRP A 293 -9.39 5.62 25.95
CA TRP A 293 -10.04 4.63 25.09
C TRP A 293 -11.51 4.38 25.46
N ARG A 294 -11.90 4.53 26.73
CA ARG A 294 -13.33 4.45 27.13
C ARG A 294 -14.20 5.52 26.49
N ARG A 295 -13.60 6.64 26.07
CA ARG A 295 -14.32 7.73 25.37
C ARG A 295 -14.40 7.48 23.86
N ALA A 296 -13.63 6.53 23.33
CA ALA A 296 -13.74 6.11 21.95
C ALA A 296 -14.84 5.05 21.84
N ALA A 297 -15.83 5.28 20.98
CA ALA A 297 -16.81 4.27 20.60
C ALA A 297 -16.14 3.27 19.64
N LEU A 298 -15.27 2.42 20.19
CA LEU A 298 -14.52 1.46 19.39
C LEU A 298 -15.47 0.43 18.79
N ALA A 299 -15.51 0.36 17.46
CA ALA A 299 -16.18 -0.72 16.76
C ALA A 299 -15.47 -2.03 17.09
N GLN A 300 -16.23 -3.08 17.43
CA GLN A 300 -15.68 -4.42 17.38
C GLN A 300 -15.47 -4.79 15.90
N PRO A 301 -14.42 -5.54 15.57
CA PRO A 301 -14.35 -6.13 14.24
C PRO A 301 -15.62 -6.98 14.06
N ALA A 302 -16.27 -6.87 12.90
CA ALA A 302 -17.41 -7.73 12.60
C ALA A 302 -17.00 -9.17 12.89
N GLU A 303 -17.83 -9.93 13.62
CA GLU A 303 -17.55 -11.35 13.85
C GLU A 303 -17.24 -12.01 12.51
N PRO A 304 -16.19 -12.83 12.41
CA PRO A 304 -16.01 -13.67 11.24
C PRO A 304 -17.20 -14.62 11.23
N VAL A 305 -18.16 -14.35 10.36
CA VAL A 305 -19.24 -15.28 10.07
C VAL A 305 -18.56 -16.50 9.47
N VAL A 306 -18.29 -17.51 10.30
CA VAL A 306 -17.97 -18.86 9.86
C VAL A 306 -19.24 -19.41 9.25
N ALA A 307 -19.46 -19.07 8.00
CA ALA A 307 -20.30 -19.81 7.12
C ALA A 307 -19.42 -20.87 6.47
N LEU A 308 -19.72 -22.13 6.74
CA LEU A 308 -19.49 -23.15 5.72
C LEU A 308 -20.05 -22.60 4.39
N PRO A 309 -19.35 -22.71 3.26
CA PRO A 309 -20.04 -22.60 1.99
C PRO A 309 -20.93 -23.85 1.89
N GLU A 310 -22.09 -23.83 2.54
CA GLU A 310 -23.27 -24.20 1.77
C GLU A 310 -23.29 -23.28 0.55
N PRO A 311 -23.79 -23.70 -0.62
CA PRO A 311 -23.91 -22.85 -1.78
C PRO A 311 -24.81 -21.67 -1.41
N ARG A 312 -24.21 -20.63 -0.82
CA ARG A 312 -24.82 -19.35 -0.58
C ARG A 312 -24.90 -18.79 -1.98
N ARG A 313 -26.07 -19.01 -2.58
CA ARG A 313 -26.69 -17.99 -3.43
C ARG A 313 -26.29 -16.67 -2.82
N GLU A 314 -25.48 -15.93 -3.58
CA GLU A 314 -25.28 -14.51 -3.39
C GLU A 314 -26.64 -14.00 -2.90
N ALA A 315 -26.71 -13.49 -1.66
CA ALA A 315 -27.73 -12.51 -1.42
C ALA A 315 -27.32 -11.37 -2.35
N ASP A 316 -27.82 -11.42 -3.58
CA ASP A 316 -28.76 -10.44 -4.06
C ASP A 316 -28.81 -9.26 -3.06
N ALA A 317 -27.75 -8.43 -3.03
CA ALA A 317 -27.99 -7.04 -3.33
C ALA A 317 -28.71 -7.16 -4.65
N ALA A 318 -30.05 -7.26 -4.59
CA ALA A 318 -30.91 -7.70 -5.67
C ALA A 318 -30.22 -7.21 -6.93
N PHE A 319 -29.74 -8.13 -7.78
CA PHE A 319 -29.11 -7.77 -9.04
C PHE A 319 -30.20 -7.03 -9.78
N LEU A 320 -30.34 -5.74 -9.45
CA LEU A 320 -31.24 -4.85 -10.09
C LEU A 320 -30.62 -4.84 -11.47
N PRO A 321 -31.37 -5.33 -12.46
CA PRO A 321 -30.89 -5.31 -13.83
C PRO A 321 -30.38 -3.89 -14.07
N PRO A 322 -29.20 -3.76 -14.72
CA PRO A 322 -28.62 -2.44 -14.90
C PRO A 322 -29.68 -1.56 -15.55
N VAL A 323 -29.86 -0.37 -14.98
CA VAL A 323 -30.83 0.58 -15.51
C VAL A 323 -30.25 1.10 -16.83
N PRO A 324 -31.06 1.24 -17.89
CA PRO A 324 -30.58 1.85 -19.12
C PRO A 324 -30.05 3.27 -18.82
N PRO A 325 -29.02 3.72 -19.57
CA PRO A 325 -28.53 5.08 -19.46
C PRO A 325 -29.68 6.07 -19.65
N ARG A 326 -29.67 7.15 -18.86
CA ARG A 326 -30.73 8.16 -18.93
C ARG A 326 -30.55 8.97 -20.22
N PRO A 327 -31.62 9.27 -20.98
CA PRO A 327 -31.51 10.10 -22.17
C PRO A 327 -30.88 11.47 -21.87
N HIS A 328 -30.17 12.04 -22.84
CA HIS A 328 -29.64 13.40 -22.71
C HIS A 328 -30.78 14.43 -22.63
N PRO A 329 -30.65 15.50 -21.81
CA PRO A 329 -31.68 16.54 -21.70
C PRO A 329 -32.07 17.25 -23.01
N SER A 330 -31.21 17.26 -24.04
CA SER A 330 -31.52 17.83 -25.35
C SER A 330 -32.43 16.93 -26.21
N GLY A 331 -32.60 15.66 -25.84
CA GLY A 331 -33.31 14.66 -26.64
C GLY A 331 -32.49 14.10 -27.81
N GLU A 332 -31.23 14.52 -27.98
CA GLU A 332 -30.34 13.90 -28.96
C GLU A 332 -30.01 12.46 -28.53
N CYS A 333 -30.03 11.54 -29.51
CA CYS A 333 -29.69 10.14 -29.32
C CYS A 333 -28.26 9.86 -29.81
N ALA A 334 -27.65 8.79 -29.29
CA ALA A 334 -26.37 8.32 -29.80
C ALA A 334 -26.43 8.04 -31.31
N PRO A 335 -25.38 8.39 -32.07
CA PRO A 335 -25.33 8.14 -33.50
C PRO A 335 -25.29 6.63 -33.79
N ASP A 336 -25.97 6.22 -34.86
CA ASP A 336 -25.96 4.83 -35.33
C ASP A 336 -24.63 4.55 -36.06
N ILE A 337 -23.69 3.93 -35.34
CA ILE A 337 -22.36 3.59 -35.84
C ILE A 337 -22.23 2.06 -35.83
N PRO A 338 -21.91 1.42 -36.97
CA PRO A 338 -21.67 -0.02 -37.03
C PRO A 338 -20.57 -0.43 -36.05
N ALA A 339 -20.77 -1.56 -35.35
CA ALA A 339 -19.90 -2.01 -34.26
C ALA A 339 -18.44 -2.19 -34.71
N GLU A 340 -18.20 -2.60 -35.96
CA GLU A 340 -16.87 -2.75 -36.56
C GLU A 340 -16.13 -1.43 -36.80
N ARG A 341 -16.84 -0.29 -36.76
CA ARG A 341 -16.27 1.05 -36.91
C ARG A 341 -16.13 1.79 -35.59
N LEU A 342 -16.74 1.30 -34.51
CA LEU A 342 -16.58 1.88 -33.18
C LEU A 342 -15.16 1.64 -32.65
N PRO A 343 -14.54 2.64 -31.99
CA PRO A 343 -13.32 2.40 -31.24
C PRO A 343 -13.63 1.42 -30.09
N ARG A 344 -12.83 0.36 -29.95
CA ARG A 344 -12.98 -0.59 -28.84
C ARG A 344 -12.62 0.06 -27.52
N HIS A 345 -11.66 0.98 -27.55
CA HIS A 345 -11.16 1.67 -26.37
C HIS A 345 -10.94 3.16 -26.60
N VAL A 346 -11.64 3.98 -25.82
CA VAL A 346 -11.45 5.43 -25.78
C VAL A 346 -10.73 5.83 -24.49
N GLY A 347 -9.60 6.52 -24.61
CA GLY A 347 -8.91 7.18 -23.51
C GLY A 347 -9.29 8.65 -23.46
N VAL A 348 -9.57 9.21 -22.27
CA VAL A 348 -9.97 10.61 -22.10
C VAL A 348 -9.09 11.35 -21.10
N ILE A 349 -8.52 12.47 -21.53
CA ILE A 349 -7.83 13.43 -20.65
C ILE A 349 -8.77 14.60 -20.38
N MET A 350 -9.31 14.63 -19.16
CA MET A 350 -10.34 15.56 -18.68
C MET A 350 -9.73 16.91 -18.23
N ASP A 351 -9.19 17.68 -19.17
CA ASP A 351 -8.49 18.94 -18.89
C ASP A 351 -9.45 20.15 -18.94
N GLY A 352 -9.05 21.22 -18.25
CA GLY A 352 -9.77 22.50 -18.26
C GLY A 352 -10.61 22.81 -17.02
N ASN A 353 -10.78 21.88 -16.08
CA ASN A 353 -11.59 22.08 -14.85
C ASN A 353 -11.28 23.40 -14.12
N GLY A 354 -10.00 23.65 -13.82
CA GLY A 354 -9.60 24.84 -13.10
C GLY A 354 -9.62 26.13 -13.94
N ARG A 355 -9.42 26.03 -15.26
CA ARG A 355 -9.54 27.17 -16.18
C ARG A 355 -10.99 27.62 -16.28
N TRP A 356 -11.91 26.67 -16.39
CA TRP A 356 -13.34 26.92 -16.40
C TRP A 356 -13.79 27.63 -15.11
N ALA A 357 -13.39 27.11 -13.95
CA ALA A 357 -13.71 27.74 -12.67
C ALA A 357 -13.21 29.21 -12.60
N ALA A 358 -11.99 29.46 -13.08
CA ALA A 358 -11.44 30.81 -13.15
C ALA A 358 -12.23 31.73 -14.09
N GLN A 359 -12.67 31.24 -15.26
CA GLN A 359 -13.52 32.00 -16.19
C GLN A 359 -14.88 32.37 -15.58
N GLN A 360 -15.41 31.51 -14.70
CA GLN A 360 -16.67 31.75 -13.99
C GLN A 360 -16.50 32.56 -12.69
N GLY A 361 -15.28 32.94 -12.31
CA GLY A 361 -15.00 33.60 -11.03
C GLY A 361 -15.21 32.69 -9.81
N LEU A 362 -15.15 31.37 -9.99
CA LEU A 362 -15.40 30.35 -8.97
C LEU A 362 -14.10 29.69 -8.47
N PRO A 363 -14.10 29.12 -7.25
CA PRO A 363 -12.99 28.28 -6.78
C PRO A 363 -12.77 27.07 -7.70
N ARG A 364 -11.51 26.65 -7.87
CA ARG A 364 -11.13 25.48 -8.71
C ARG A 364 -11.90 24.19 -8.36
N SER A 365 -12.28 24.01 -7.09
CA SER A 365 -13.09 22.87 -6.64
C SER A 365 -14.46 22.81 -7.30
N GLU A 366 -15.07 23.95 -7.64
CA GLU A 366 -16.35 23.96 -8.36
C GLU A 366 -16.18 23.44 -9.78
N GLY A 367 -15.07 23.76 -10.45
CA GLY A 367 -14.74 23.18 -11.74
C GLY A 367 -14.65 21.66 -11.69
N HIS A 368 -14.00 21.11 -10.65
CA HIS A 368 -13.94 19.66 -10.45
C HIS A 368 -15.29 19.02 -10.11
N ARG A 369 -16.15 19.73 -9.38
CA ARG A 369 -17.52 19.27 -9.08
C ARG A 369 -18.33 19.15 -10.37
N VAL A 370 -18.39 20.21 -11.18
CA VAL A 370 -19.09 20.21 -12.48
C VAL A 370 -18.44 19.22 -13.45
N GLY A 371 -17.12 19.09 -13.43
CA GLY A 371 -16.41 18.06 -14.19
C GLY A 371 -16.77 16.63 -13.79
N SER A 372 -17.19 16.40 -12.55
CA SER A 372 -17.71 15.09 -12.12
C SER A 372 -19.10 14.84 -12.72
N ASP A 373 -19.91 15.89 -12.88
CA ASP A 373 -21.19 15.81 -13.59
C ASP A 373 -20.99 15.48 -15.08
N ALA A 374 -20.05 16.15 -15.75
CA ALA A 374 -19.65 15.84 -17.13
C ALA A 374 -19.14 14.39 -17.27
N THR A 375 -18.38 13.89 -16.29
CA THR A 375 -17.92 12.49 -16.26
C THR A 375 -19.08 11.52 -16.26
N ARG A 376 -20.10 11.74 -15.42
CA ARG A 376 -21.29 10.86 -15.40
C ARG A 376 -21.97 10.87 -16.75
N ASP A 377 -22.19 12.04 -17.34
CA ASP A 377 -22.88 12.15 -18.63
C ASP A 377 -22.12 11.44 -19.76
N VAL A 378 -20.79 11.58 -19.80
CA VAL A 378 -19.92 10.85 -20.75
C VAL A 378 -20.01 9.33 -20.56
N VAL A 379 -20.13 8.83 -19.33
CA VAL A 379 -20.35 7.39 -19.06
C VAL A 379 -21.71 6.93 -19.61
N HIS A 380 -22.79 7.70 -19.42
CA HIS A 380 -24.09 7.40 -20.05
C HIS A 380 -23.96 7.36 -21.58
N GLY A 381 -23.29 8.36 -22.16
CA GLY A 381 -23.03 8.42 -23.60
C GLY A 381 -22.22 7.25 -24.16
N ALA A 382 -21.23 6.77 -23.40
CA ALA A 382 -20.41 5.63 -23.78
C ALA A 382 -21.22 4.33 -23.79
N LEU A 383 -22.13 4.14 -22.83
CA LEU A 383 -23.06 3.02 -22.80
C LEU A 383 -24.06 3.10 -23.97
N GLU A 384 -24.61 4.28 -24.25
CA GLU A 384 -25.56 4.47 -25.38
C GLU A 384 -24.90 4.21 -26.73
N LEU A 385 -23.61 4.52 -26.88
CA LEU A 385 -22.82 4.15 -28.07
C LEU A 385 -22.47 2.67 -28.15
N GLY A 386 -22.53 1.92 -27.04
CA GLY A 386 -22.03 0.55 -26.97
C GLY A 386 -20.49 0.44 -26.92
N LEU A 387 -19.80 1.44 -26.36
CA LEU A 387 -18.34 1.35 -26.17
C LEU A 387 -17.97 0.26 -25.17
N SER A 388 -16.98 -0.57 -25.51
CA SER A 388 -16.53 -1.65 -24.62
C SER A 388 -15.58 -1.16 -23.53
N HIS A 389 -14.69 -0.21 -23.84
CA HIS A 389 -13.70 0.32 -22.89
C HIS A 389 -13.63 1.85 -22.92
N LEU A 390 -13.68 2.45 -21.73
CA LEU A 390 -13.46 3.87 -21.51
C LEU A 390 -12.43 4.02 -20.39
N THR A 391 -11.33 4.73 -20.63
CA THR A 391 -10.32 5.03 -19.61
C THR A 391 -10.24 6.53 -19.35
N LEU A 392 -10.44 6.95 -18.10
CA LEU A 392 -10.49 8.37 -17.73
C LEU A 392 -9.28 8.76 -16.89
N TYR A 393 -8.59 9.83 -17.29
CA TYR A 393 -7.46 10.36 -16.53
C TYR A 393 -7.92 11.27 -15.39
N ALA A 394 -8.27 10.67 -14.25
CA ALA A 394 -8.89 11.36 -13.13
C ALA A 394 -7.89 12.10 -12.24
N PHE A 395 -6.73 11.51 -11.93
CA PHE A 395 -5.67 12.15 -11.14
C PHE A 395 -4.29 11.62 -11.50
N SER A 396 -3.38 12.52 -11.91
CA SER A 396 -2.01 12.13 -12.29
C SER A 396 -1.02 12.23 -11.14
N THR A 397 0.09 11.49 -11.23
CA THR A 397 1.23 11.63 -10.31
C THR A 397 1.83 13.05 -10.29
N GLU A 398 1.71 13.82 -11.37
CA GLU A 398 2.18 15.22 -11.40
C GLU A 398 1.21 16.17 -10.68
N ASN A 399 -0.03 15.75 -10.41
CA ASN A 399 -1.02 16.59 -9.71
C ASN A 399 -0.73 16.73 -8.21
N TRP A 400 0.19 15.95 -7.66
CA TRP A 400 0.71 16.15 -6.30
C TRP A 400 1.40 17.50 -6.09
N ARG A 401 1.80 18.19 -7.16
CA ARG A 401 2.39 19.55 -7.08
C ARG A 401 1.34 20.66 -6.83
N ARG A 402 0.06 20.33 -6.82
CA ARG A 402 -1.02 21.30 -6.53
C ARG A 402 -1.14 21.56 -5.04
N ASP A 403 -1.87 22.60 -4.68
CA ASP A 403 -2.17 22.91 -3.27
C ASP A 403 -2.84 21.72 -2.56
N ALA A 404 -2.36 21.39 -1.36
CA ALA A 404 -2.82 20.22 -0.61
C ALA A 404 -4.33 20.26 -0.30
N SER A 405 -4.90 21.46 -0.09
CA SER A 405 -6.33 21.60 0.15
C SER A 405 -7.16 21.35 -1.11
N GLU A 406 -6.63 21.68 -2.30
CA GLU A 406 -7.23 21.33 -3.60
C GLU A 406 -7.22 19.82 -3.81
N VAL A 407 -6.08 19.16 -3.58
CA VAL A 407 -5.94 17.70 -3.70
C VAL A 407 -6.91 16.97 -2.77
N ALA A 408 -6.99 17.39 -1.51
CA ALA A 408 -7.92 16.79 -0.54
C ALA A 408 -9.40 16.98 -0.92
N ARG A 409 -9.77 18.13 -1.52
CA ARG A 409 -11.13 18.35 -2.04
C ARG A 409 -11.43 17.44 -3.23
N LEU A 410 -10.48 17.32 -4.17
CA LEU A 410 -10.63 16.46 -5.34
C LEU A 410 -10.84 14.99 -4.94
N PHE A 411 -10.09 14.49 -3.98
CA PHE A 411 -10.26 13.13 -3.47
C PHE A 411 -11.63 12.89 -2.82
N ARG A 412 -12.16 13.88 -2.08
CA ARG A 412 -13.54 13.80 -1.57
C ARG A 412 -14.56 13.75 -2.72
N THR A 413 -14.44 14.61 -3.72
CA THR A 413 -15.34 14.59 -4.88
C THR A 413 -15.30 13.25 -5.62
N MET A 414 -14.11 12.66 -5.78
CA MET A 414 -13.96 11.32 -6.37
C MET A 414 -14.64 10.25 -5.52
N HIS A 415 -14.40 10.27 -4.21
CA HIS A 415 -15.02 9.33 -3.28
C HIS A 415 -16.55 9.43 -3.31
N ASP A 416 -17.10 10.64 -3.32
CA ASP A 416 -18.55 10.87 -3.41
C ASP A 416 -19.12 10.37 -4.74
N THR A 417 -18.40 10.61 -5.86
CA THR A 417 -18.79 10.13 -7.19
C THR A 417 -18.82 8.60 -7.28
N LEU A 418 -17.88 7.90 -6.63
CA LEU A 418 -17.86 6.43 -6.60
C LEU A 418 -19.04 5.83 -5.81
N ARG A 419 -19.61 6.59 -4.87
CA ARG A 419 -20.73 6.16 -4.03
C ARG A 419 -22.09 6.55 -4.60
N ASP A 420 -22.10 7.36 -5.65
CA ASP A 420 -23.31 7.80 -6.34
C ASP A 420 -24.11 6.60 -6.87
N SER A 421 -25.40 6.57 -6.55
CA SER A 421 -26.31 5.52 -7.00
C SER A 421 -26.49 5.48 -8.51
N ASP A 422 -26.35 6.62 -9.21
CA ASP A 422 -26.52 6.69 -10.66
C ASP A 422 -25.50 5.78 -11.37
N LEU A 423 -24.20 6.04 -11.18
CA LEU A 423 -23.14 5.25 -11.78
C LEU A 423 -23.19 3.77 -11.36
N ARG A 424 -23.55 3.49 -10.10
CA ARG A 424 -23.64 2.11 -9.58
C ARG A 424 -24.82 1.32 -10.17
N SER A 425 -25.84 2.01 -10.68
CA SER A 425 -27.02 1.38 -11.27
C SER A 425 -26.82 1.00 -12.75
N LEU A 426 -25.80 1.54 -13.42
CA LEU A 426 -25.50 1.28 -14.83
C LEU A 426 -24.76 -0.06 -15.04
N ASP A 427 -24.74 -0.54 -16.29
CA ASP A 427 -23.97 -1.73 -16.68
C ASP A 427 -22.47 -1.42 -16.88
N VAL A 428 -21.82 -0.90 -15.84
CA VAL A 428 -20.43 -0.46 -15.87
C VAL A 428 -19.56 -1.32 -14.97
N ARG A 429 -18.54 -1.95 -15.55
CA ARG A 429 -17.44 -2.61 -14.83
C ARG A 429 -16.33 -1.60 -14.53
N LEU A 430 -16.20 -1.21 -13.27
CA LEU A 430 -15.14 -0.31 -12.83
C LEU A 430 -13.81 -1.05 -12.67
N ARG A 431 -12.73 -0.40 -13.08
CA ARG A 431 -11.34 -0.78 -12.80
C ARG A 431 -10.59 0.45 -12.31
N TRP A 432 -9.60 0.26 -11.44
CA TRP A 432 -8.71 1.33 -10.99
C TRP A 432 -7.31 1.04 -11.48
N ALA A 433 -6.72 2.00 -12.18
CA ALA A 433 -5.31 2.03 -12.57
C ALA A 433 -4.57 3.14 -11.81
N GLY A 434 -3.46 2.81 -11.17
CA GLY A 434 -2.62 3.76 -10.43
C GLY A 434 -2.14 3.21 -9.08
N SER A 435 -1.45 4.05 -8.30
CA SER A 435 -0.82 3.64 -7.03
C SER A 435 -1.69 3.98 -5.81
N PRO A 436 -1.79 3.08 -4.80
CA PRO A 436 -2.37 3.44 -3.50
C PRO A 436 -1.53 4.43 -2.71
N GLU A 437 -0.24 4.61 -3.03
CA GLU A 437 0.68 5.41 -2.24
C GLU A 437 0.25 6.88 -2.18
N GLY A 438 0.14 7.41 -0.96
CA GLY A 438 -0.29 8.79 -0.71
C GLY A 438 -1.79 9.04 -0.83
N LEU A 439 -2.58 8.12 -1.38
CA LEU A 439 -4.03 8.27 -1.42
C LEU A 439 -4.66 8.12 -0.02
N PRO A 440 -5.74 8.87 0.27
CA PRO A 440 -6.58 8.60 1.43
C PRO A 440 -7.10 7.16 1.40
N VAL A 441 -7.02 6.47 2.56
CA VAL A 441 -7.37 5.05 2.68
C VAL A 441 -8.83 4.79 2.28
N ASP A 442 -9.74 5.69 2.66
CA ASP A 442 -11.16 5.64 2.31
C ASP A 442 -11.39 5.71 0.80
N LEU A 443 -10.66 6.58 0.09
CA LEU A 443 -10.72 6.64 -1.39
C LEU A 443 -10.17 5.37 -2.03
N ALA A 444 -9.02 4.87 -1.57
CA ALA A 444 -8.42 3.64 -2.10
C ALA A 444 -9.35 2.43 -1.87
N ASP A 445 -9.95 2.32 -0.70
CA ASP A 445 -10.91 1.26 -0.37
C ASP A 445 -12.20 1.40 -1.18
N ALA A 446 -12.71 2.62 -1.40
CA ALA A 446 -13.86 2.85 -2.27
C ALA A 446 -13.57 2.43 -3.72
N LEU A 447 -12.39 2.75 -4.27
CA LEU A 447 -11.96 2.33 -5.61
C LEU A 447 -11.91 0.79 -5.73
N ARG A 448 -11.29 0.12 -4.75
CA ARG A 448 -11.22 -1.35 -4.71
C ARG A 448 -12.60 -1.98 -4.57
N GLN A 449 -13.46 -1.44 -3.70
CA GLN A 449 -14.81 -1.96 -3.49
C GLN A 449 -15.65 -1.80 -4.74
N SER A 450 -15.66 -0.62 -5.36
CA SER A 450 -16.41 -0.38 -6.60
C SER A 450 -15.95 -1.27 -7.75
N ALA A 451 -14.64 -1.54 -7.87
CA ALA A 451 -14.13 -2.49 -8.86
C ALA A 451 -14.56 -3.94 -8.59
N ARG A 452 -14.63 -4.35 -7.31
CA ARG A 452 -15.11 -5.69 -6.92
C ARG A 452 -16.60 -5.85 -7.16
N ASP A 453 -17.41 -4.85 -6.78
CA ASP A 453 -18.87 -4.89 -6.87
C ASP A 453 -19.37 -4.96 -8.31
N SER A 454 -18.65 -4.28 -9.21
CA SER A 454 -19.02 -4.18 -10.62
C SER A 454 -18.37 -5.22 -11.54
N ARG A 455 -17.60 -6.17 -11.00
CA ARG A 455 -16.78 -7.12 -11.78
C ARG A 455 -17.58 -7.96 -12.80
N HIS A 456 -18.87 -8.16 -12.56
CA HIS A 456 -19.78 -8.97 -13.36
C HIS A 456 -20.49 -8.17 -14.48
N ARG A 457 -20.41 -6.84 -14.44
CA ARG A 457 -20.98 -5.96 -15.48
C ARG A 457 -20.22 -6.13 -16.79
N THR A 458 -20.94 -6.05 -17.90
CA THR A 458 -20.40 -6.37 -19.24
C THR A 458 -20.57 -5.25 -20.25
N GLY A 459 -21.46 -4.29 -19.99
CA GLY A 459 -21.78 -3.19 -20.91
C GLY A 459 -20.58 -2.31 -21.23
N LEU A 460 -19.97 -1.70 -20.21
CA LEU A 460 -18.79 -0.84 -20.36
C LEU A 460 -17.73 -1.17 -19.31
N THR A 461 -16.48 -1.41 -19.72
CA THR A 461 -15.34 -1.41 -18.79
C THR A 461 -14.81 0.02 -18.63
N LEU A 462 -15.08 0.62 -17.47
CA LEU A 462 -14.61 1.96 -17.10
C LEU A 462 -13.35 1.86 -16.24
N THR A 463 -12.20 2.23 -16.80
CA THR A 463 -10.94 2.31 -16.06
C THR A 463 -10.70 3.74 -15.58
N LEU A 464 -10.59 3.92 -14.27
CA LEU A 464 -10.26 5.19 -13.65
C LEU A 464 -8.77 5.23 -13.34
N CYS A 465 -8.05 6.15 -13.98
CA CYS A 465 -6.64 6.41 -13.70
C CYS A 465 -6.53 7.42 -12.54
N VAL A 466 -6.32 6.93 -11.32
CA VAL A 466 -6.22 7.72 -10.08
C VAL A 466 -4.87 7.47 -9.44
N ASN A 467 -4.11 8.55 -9.21
CA ASN A 467 -2.69 8.49 -8.84
C ASN A 467 -1.90 7.65 -9.85
N TYR A 468 -2.16 7.92 -11.12
CA TYR A 468 -1.61 7.19 -12.25
C TYR A 468 -0.47 7.98 -12.90
N GLY A 469 0.55 7.27 -13.35
CA GLY A 469 1.59 7.79 -14.22
C GLY A 469 2.10 6.67 -15.12
N GLY A 470 2.03 6.87 -16.44
CA GLY A 470 2.35 5.82 -17.41
C GLY A 470 3.80 5.37 -17.41
N ARG A 471 4.74 6.27 -17.13
CA ARG A 471 6.14 5.90 -16.87
C ARG A 471 6.27 4.99 -15.64
N ALA A 472 5.50 5.25 -14.57
CA ALA A 472 5.53 4.41 -13.38
C ALA A 472 4.95 3.02 -13.67
N GLU A 473 3.90 2.95 -14.48
CA GLU A 473 3.33 1.69 -14.98
C GLU A 473 4.36 0.85 -15.75
N LEU A 474 5.10 1.47 -16.67
CA LEU A 474 6.17 0.81 -17.44
C LEU A 474 7.33 0.36 -16.54
N VAL A 475 7.74 1.18 -15.58
CA VAL A 475 8.76 0.81 -14.60
C VAL A 475 8.31 -0.39 -13.76
N GLN A 476 7.05 -0.42 -13.34
CA GLN A 476 6.48 -1.54 -12.58
C GLN A 476 6.49 -2.83 -13.40
N ALA A 477 6.13 -2.77 -14.68
CA ALA A 477 6.17 -3.92 -15.59
C ALA A 477 7.61 -4.42 -15.80
N ALA A 478 8.55 -3.51 -16.08
CA ALA A 478 9.97 -3.84 -16.24
C ALA A 478 10.57 -4.45 -14.97
N ALA A 479 10.23 -3.93 -13.79
CA ALA A 479 10.64 -4.50 -12.51
C ALA A 479 10.02 -5.88 -12.25
N GLY A 480 8.82 -6.15 -12.76
CA GLY A 480 8.21 -7.48 -12.77
C GLY A 480 9.01 -8.47 -13.59
N LEU A 481 9.33 -8.11 -14.83
CA LEU A 481 10.17 -8.92 -15.73
C LEU A 481 11.55 -9.19 -15.14
N ALA A 482 12.22 -8.17 -14.59
CA ALA A 482 13.54 -8.31 -14.01
C ALA A 482 13.54 -9.27 -12.80
N ARG A 483 12.48 -9.25 -11.98
CA ARG A 483 12.32 -10.19 -10.87
C ARG A 483 12.07 -11.62 -11.36
N ALA A 484 11.21 -11.81 -12.36
CA ALA A 484 10.95 -13.12 -12.96
C ALA A 484 12.23 -13.71 -13.58
N ALA A 485 13.02 -12.88 -14.26
CA ALA A 485 14.32 -13.28 -14.80
C ALA A 485 15.33 -13.64 -13.70
N ALA A 486 15.44 -12.82 -12.66
CA ALA A 486 16.34 -13.10 -11.53
C ALA A 486 15.95 -14.37 -10.75
N ALA A 487 14.66 -14.70 -10.73
CA ALA A 487 14.15 -15.94 -10.14
C ALA A 487 14.33 -17.19 -11.03
N GLY A 488 14.84 -17.03 -12.26
CA GLY A 488 14.98 -18.12 -13.23
C GLY A 488 13.66 -18.59 -13.85
N GLU A 489 12.57 -17.85 -13.64
CA GLU A 489 11.23 -18.14 -14.21
C GLU A 489 11.10 -17.67 -15.67
N LEU A 490 12.02 -16.81 -16.11
CA LEU A 490 12.04 -16.19 -17.42
C LEU A 490 13.47 -16.06 -17.94
N ASP A 491 13.68 -16.32 -19.23
CA ASP A 491 14.92 -16.01 -19.92
C ASP A 491 14.88 -14.55 -20.45
N PRO A 492 15.83 -13.68 -20.05
CA PRO A 492 15.90 -12.29 -20.52
C PRO A 492 15.93 -12.15 -22.04
N ASP A 493 16.53 -13.09 -22.76
CA ASP A 493 16.66 -13.03 -24.22
C ASP A 493 15.31 -13.25 -24.94
N HIS A 494 14.31 -13.75 -24.21
CA HIS A 494 12.95 -13.97 -24.70
C HIS A 494 11.97 -12.85 -24.31
N ILE A 495 12.43 -11.75 -23.72
CA ILE A 495 11.58 -10.59 -23.41
C ILE A 495 11.17 -9.89 -24.71
N ASP A 496 9.87 -9.92 -25.02
CA ASP A 496 9.24 -9.25 -26.17
C ASP A 496 8.11 -8.29 -25.73
N GLU A 497 7.51 -7.58 -26.70
CA GLU A 497 6.39 -6.64 -26.44
C GLU A 497 5.20 -7.32 -25.78
N ARG A 498 4.89 -8.55 -26.18
CA ARG A 498 3.79 -9.35 -25.63
C ARG A 498 4.04 -9.66 -24.15
N LEU A 499 5.26 -9.99 -23.79
CA LEU A 499 5.64 -10.30 -22.42
C LEU A 499 5.65 -9.05 -21.55
N LEU A 500 6.14 -7.91 -22.07
CA LEU A 500 6.02 -6.63 -21.35
C LEU A 500 4.54 -6.28 -21.11
N ALA A 501 3.68 -6.41 -22.12
CA ALA A 501 2.25 -6.14 -21.99
C ALA A 501 1.58 -7.05 -20.93
N ALA A 502 1.99 -8.32 -20.86
CA ALA A 502 1.51 -9.27 -19.84
C ALA A 502 1.94 -8.90 -18.41
N HIS A 503 3.01 -8.11 -18.25
CA HIS A 503 3.52 -7.63 -16.96
C HIS A 503 3.02 -6.23 -16.58
N LEU A 504 2.22 -5.57 -17.44
CA LEU A 504 1.52 -4.35 -17.04
C LEU A 504 0.53 -4.65 -15.90
N PRO A 505 0.20 -3.67 -15.02
CA PRO A 505 -0.76 -3.85 -13.94
C PRO A 505 -2.15 -4.31 -14.42
N HIS A 506 -2.51 -3.98 -15.67
CA HIS A 506 -3.76 -4.38 -16.31
C HIS A 506 -3.50 -5.02 -17.68
N PRO A 507 -3.03 -6.28 -17.74
CA PRO A 507 -2.64 -6.92 -18.98
C PRO A 507 -3.83 -7.19 -19.93
N HIS A 508 -5.07 -7.06 -19.44
CA HIS A 508 -6.30 -7.19 -20.21
C HIS A 508 -6.89 -5.85 -20.67
N LEU A 509 -6.21 -4.72 -20.44
CA LEU A 509 -6.63 -3.44 -20.99
C LEU A 509 -6.20 -3.40 -22.47
N PRO A 510 -7.13 -3.29 -23.43
CA PRO A 510 -6.75 -3.22 -24.83
C PRO A 510 -5.98 -1.93 -25.15
N GLU A 511 -5.27 -1.93 -26.28
CA GLU A 511 -4.75 -0.71 -26.91
C GLU A 511 -5.86 0.35 -27.04
N VAL A 512 -5.50 1.62 -26.90
CA VAL A 512 -6.42 2.74 -27.08
C VAL A 512 -6.58 2.98 -28.57
N ASP A 513 -7.82 2.97 -29.07
CA ASP A 513 -8.11 3.32 -30.47
C ASP A 513 -8.16 4.85 -30.64
N LEU A 514 -8.77 5.54 -29.67
CA LEU A 514 -8.99 6.98 -29.70
C LEU A 514 -8.58 7.60 -28.36
N LEU A 515 -7.60 8.50 -28.38
CA LEU A 515 -7.37 9.44 -27.29
C LEU A 515 -8.14 10.73 -27.57
N TRP A 516 -9.09 11.05 -26.69
CA TRP A 516 -9.76 12.34 -26.68
C TRP A 516 -9.24 13.19 -25.52
N ARG A 517 -8.76 14.40 -25.83
CA ARG A 517 -8.33 15.36 -24.82
C ARG A 517 -9.05 16.69 -24.99
N THR A 518 -9.56 17.20 -23.89
CA THR A 518 -10.28 18.48 -23.82
C THR A 518 -9.34 19.63 -23.41
N GLY A 519 -9.86 20.85 -23.47
CA GLY A 519 -9.21 22.06 -22.96
C GLY A 519 -8.09 22.66 -23.82
N GLY A 520 -7.98 22.31 -25.10
CA GLY A 520 -7.11 22.99 -26.08
C GLY A 520 -5.61 22.64 -26.01
N GLU A 521 -5.23 21.61 -25.23
CA GLU A 521 -3.84 21.24 -25.03
C GLU A 521 -3.46 20.00 -25.85
N HIS A 522 -2.39 20.07 -26.64
CA HIS A 522 -2.00 19.00 -27.59
C HIS A 522 -0.86 18.13 -27.04
N ARG A 523 -1.13 17.35 -25.98
CA ARG A 523 -0.17 16.38 -25.40
C ARG A 523 -0.89 15.20 -24.77
N ILE A 524 -0.16 14.10 -24.53
CA ILE A 524 -0.67 12.91 -23.84
C ILE A 524 -0.45 12.95 -22.32
N SER A 525 0.37 13.87 -21.80
CA SER A 525 0.57 14.07 -20.35
C SER A 525 0.89 12.80 -19.52
N ASN A 526 1.75 11.91 -20.02
CA ASN A 526 2.12 10.66 -19.32
C ASN A 526 0.92 9.69 -19.11
N PHE A 527 -0.17 9.87 -19.84
CA PHE A 527 -1.33 8.99 -19.83
C PHE A 527 -1.09 7.80 -20.77
N LEU A 528 -1.23 6.55 -20.29
CA LEU A 528 -1.22 5.30 -21.06
C LEU A 528 -0.18 5.23 -22.22
N PRO A 529 1.11 5.57 -22.02
CA PRO A 529 2.08 5.68 -23.10
C PRO A 529 2.27 4.37 -23.88
N TRP A 530 2.13 3.21 -23.22
CA TRP A 530 2.14 1.91 -23.90
C TRP A 530 0.94 1.76 -24.83
N HIS A 531 -0.27 1.84 -24.27
CA HIS A 531 -1.54 1.65 -24.98
C HIS A 531 -1.86 2.75 -26.01
N LEU A 532 -1.14 3.88 -25.99
CA LEU A 532 -1.36 5.00 -26.92
C LEU A 532 -0.52 4.93 -28.20
N SER A 533 0.34 3.93 -28.34
CA SER A 533 1.38 3.88 -29.38
C SER A 533 0.82 4.02 -30.80
N TYR A 534 -0.39 3.50 -31.05
CA TYR A 534 -1.06 3.54 -32.35
C TYR A 534 -2.41 4.28 -32.33
N SER A 535 -2.71 4.99 -31.25
CA SER A 535 -4.01 5.66 -31.10
C SER A 535 -4.19 6.83 -32.05
N GLU A 536 -5.43 7.04 -32.46
CA GLU A 536 -5.83 8.30 -33.03
C GLU A 536 -5.93 9.38 -31.94
N LEU A 537 -5.30 10.54 -32.17
CA LEU A 537 -5.34 11.65 -31.22
C LEU A 537 -6.39 12.68 -31.69
N HIS A 538 -7.33 13.00 -30.80
CA HIS A 538 -8.38 13.99 -31.01
C HIS A 538 -8.36 15.02 -29.88
N PHE A 539 -8.09 16.27 -30.23
CA PHE A 539 -7.99 17.39 -29.29
C PHE A 539 -9.15 18.36 -29.53
N THR A 540 -9.78 18.82 -28.46
CA THR A 540 -10.88 19.79 -28.51
C THR A 540 -10.61 20.96 -27.57
N ASP A 541 -11.04 22.15 -27.97
CA ASP A 541 -10.84 23.38 -27.18
C ASP A 541 -11.80 23.46 -25.97
N THR A 542 -12.96 22.82 -26.06
CA THR A 542 -13.99 22.77 -25.00
C THR A 542 -13.38 22.37 -23.66
N LEU A 543 -13.69 23.10 -22.58
CA LEU A 543 -13.21 22.79 -21.24
C LEU A 543 -14.05 21.63 -20.66
N TRP A 544 -13.43 20.73 -19.88
CA TRP A 544 -14.14 19.54 -19.37
C TRP A 544 -15.49 19.83 -18.65
N PRO A 545 -15.65 20.90 -17.85
CA PRO A 545 -16.95 21.19 -17.24
C PRO A 545 -18.07 21.62 -18.21
N GLU A 546 -17.75 21.91 -19.47
CA GLU A 546 -18.71 22.25 -20.54
C GLU A 546 -19.05 21.04 -21.42
N VAL A 547 -18.35 19.93 -21.20
CA VAL A 547 -18.49 18.70 -21.99
C VAL A 547 -19.70 17.91 -21.54
N ASP A 548 -20.39 17.33 -22.51
CA ASP A 548 -21.37 16.28 -22.28
C ASP A 548 -21.17 15.10 -23.27
N ARG A 549 -22.06 14.10 -23.22
CA ARG A 549 -21.97 12.92 -24.08
C ARG A 549 -21.99 13.22 -25.58
N ARG A 550 -22.58 14.34 -26.01
CA ARG A 550 -22.62 14.70 -27.43
C ARG A 550 -21.24 15.04 -27.94
N ASP A 551 -20.36 15.57 -27.09
CA ASP A 551 -18.96 15.78 -27.43
C ASP A 551 -18.21 14.45 -27.56
N LEU A 552 -18.48 13.47 -26.68
CA LEU A 552 -17.97 12.10 -26.85
C LEU A 552 -18.44 11.52 -28.19
N TRP A 553 -19.73 11.64 -28.51
CA TRP A 553 -20.28 11.14 -29.76
C TRP A 553 -19.66 11.80 -30.99
N ARG A 554 -19.39 13.11 -30.94
CA ARG A 554 -18.67 13.83 -32.00
C ARG A 554 -17.23 13.36 -32.13
N ALA A 555 -16.53 13.14 -31.02
CA ALA A 555 -15.16 12.62 -31.02
C ALA A 555 -15.11 11.22 -31.66
N VAL A 556 -15.99 10.31 -31.24
CA VAL A 556 -16.13 8.97 -31.82
C VAL A 556 -16.54 9.02 -33.29
N SER A 557 -17.51 9.87 -33.66
CA SER A 557 -17.93 10.04 -35.05
C SER A 557 -16.78 10.53 -35.92
N THR A 558 -15.96 11.46 -35.42
CA THR A 558 -14.77 11.96 -36.11
C THR A 558 -13.76 10.83 -36.36
N TYR A 559 -13.52 10.00 -35.36
CA TYR A 559 -12.68 8.79 -35.49
C TYR A 559 -13.20 7.87 -36.60
N THR A 560 -14.51 7.63 -36.66
CA THR A 560 -15.08 6.73 -37.69
C THR A 560 -14.96 7.26 -39.12
N GLN A 561 -14.83 8.57 -39.31
CA GLN A 561 -14.71 9.20 -40.62
C GLN A 561 -13.28 9.12 -41.17
N ARG A 562 -12.27 8.85 -40.33
CA ARG A 562 -10.89 8.76 -40.78
C ARG A 562 -10.66 7.43 -41.51
N ARG A 563 -10.09 7.51 -42.71
CA ARG A 563 -9.61 6.30 -43.42
C ARG A 563 -8.36 5.79 -42.70
N ARG A 564 -8.44 4.61 -42.09
CA ARG A 564 -7.25 3.90 -41.58
C ARG A 564 -6.23 3.77 -42.71
N ARG A 565 -5.08 4.43 -42.58
CA ARG A 565 -3.94 4.22 -43.49
C ARG A 565 -3.28 2.94 -43.04
N HIS A 566 -3.52 1.84 -43.76
CA HIS A 566 -2.92 0.54 -43.46
C HIS A 566 -1.38 0.66 -43.51
N GLY A 567 -0.74 0.54 -42.34
CA GLY A 567 0.69 0.23 -42.24
C GLY A 567 1.00 -1.26 -42.38
N ALA A 568 -0.04 -2.11 -42.45
CA ALA A 568 0.10 -3.53 -42.76
C ALA A 568 -0.08 -3.74 -44.27
N ALA A 569 0.97 -4.20 -44.95
CA ALA A 569 0.87 -4.67 -46.32
C ALA A 569 -0.22 -5.77 -46.42
N PRO A 570 -1.05 -5.79 -47.48
CA PRO A 570 -2.02 -6.84 -47.64
C PRO A 570 -1.30 -8.18 -47.78
N VAL A 571 -1.65 -9.14 -46.92
CA VAL A 571 -1.28 -10.54 -47.13
C VAL A 571 -1.96 -10.95 -48.43
N VAL A 572 -1.17 -11.10 -49.48
CA VAL A 572 -1.62 -11.74 -50.72
C VAL A 572 -1.90 -13.20 -50.36
N GLU A 573 -3.16 -13.59 -50.42
CA GLU A 573 -3.57 -14.99 -50.33
C GLU A 573 -2.89 -15.76 -51.47
N GLY A 574 -1.83 -16.49 -51.12
CA GLY A 574 -1.12 -17.40 -52.00
C GLY A 574 -1.99 -18.63 -52.28
N THR A 575 -2.40 -18.72 -53.53
CA THR A 575 -2.89 -19.87 -54.30
C THR A 575 -2.56 -21.25 -53.69
N ARG A 576 -3.62 -22.05 -53.47
CA ARG A 576 -3.52 -23.50 -53.28
C ARG A 576 -2.80 -24.16 -54.47
N VAL A 577 -1.76 -24.93 -54.19
CA VAL A 577 -1.40 -26.17 -54.92
C VAL A 577 -1.01 -27.21 -53.90
#